data_AF-A0A922MGW6-F1
#
_entry.id   AF-A0A922MGW6-F1
#
_cell.length_a   1.000
_cell.length_b   1.000
_cell.length_c   1.000
_cell.angle_alpha   90.00
_cell.angle_beta   90.00
_cell.angle_gamma   90.00
#
_symmetry.space_group_name_H-M   'P 1'
#
loop_
_entity.id
_entity.type
_entity.pdbx_description
1 polymer ?
#
loop_
_entity_poly.entity_id
_entity_poly.type
_entity_poly.pdbx_seq_one_letter_code
_entity_poly.pdbx_strand_id
1 'polypeptide(L)'
;MRHPKQYPTMSLIHYNSSKVPISSELDIHFKQMLYHLMTRQLSLFPAIERILQMFEPLRSYFLKNNTSRTLRDFFENDFNEGYLWAVHSLMAIYQNRIKDTEKGDVSVNEVLENCSEIMNSINARIEQE
;
A
#
# COMPACT_ATOMS: atom_id res chain seq x y z
N MET A 1 -10.70 -45.35 -28.59
CA MET A 1 -9.52 -45.53 -27.70
C MET A 1 -8.71 -44.23 -27.75
N ARG A 2 -8.64 -43.49 -26.63
CA ARG A 2 -7.88 -42.22 -26.54
C ARG A 2 -6.45 -42.54 -26.11
N HIS A 3 -5.45 -42.13 -26.88
CA HIS A 3 -4.05 -42.19 -26.49
C HIS A 3 -3.77 -41.19 -25.35
N PRO A 4 -2.96 -41.55 -24.34
CA PRO A 4 -2.59 -40.64 -23.25
C PRO A 4 -1.62 -39.56 -23.77
N LYS A 5 -1.89 -38.30 -23.40
CA LYS A 5 -0.98 -37.18 -23.66
C LYS A 5 0.24 -37.32 -22.74
N GLN A 6 1.42 -37.53 -23.31
CA GLN A 6 2.70 -37.40 -22.60
C GLN A 6 2.96 -35.92 -22.33
N TYR A 7 3.06 -35.54 -21.06
CA TYR A 7 3.54 -34.23 -20.66
C TYR A 7 5.07 -34.27 -20.54
N PRO A 8 5.80 -33.27 -21.05
CA PRO A 8 7.24 -33.25 -20.95
C PRO A 8 7.65 -33.04 -19.49
N THR A 9 8.51 -33.93 -19.00
CA THR A 9 9.10 -33.92 -17.66
C THR A 9 9.85 -32.61 -17.44
N MET A 10 9.50 -31.89 -16.36
CA MET A 10 10.12 -30.63 -15.97
C MET A 10 11.58 -30.89 -15.58
N SER A 11 12.53 -30.60 -16.47
CA SER A 11 13.95 -30.57 -16.13
C SER A 11 14.18 -29.42 -15.15
N LEU A 12 14.67 -29.74 -13.96
CA LEU A 12 15.11 -28.80 -12.93
C LEU A 12 16.09 -27.80 -13.54
N ILE A 13 15.61 -26.57 -13.77
CA ILE A 13 16.47 -25.47 -14.19
C ILE A 13 17.26 -25.06 -12.95
N HIS A 14 18.56 -25.34 -12.96
CA HIS A 14 19.52 -24.78 -12.01
C HIS A 14 19.35 -23.26 -11.99
N TYR A 15 18.85 -22.71 -10.88
CA TYR A 15 18.78 -21.28 -10.65
C TYR A 15 20.21 -20.75 -10.43
N ASN A 16 20.86 -20.34 -11.53
CA ASN A 16 22.11 -19.61 -11.46
C ASN A 16 21.82 -18.13 -11.22
N SER A 17 22.32 -17.61 -10.11
CA SER A 17 22.24 -16.20 -9.66
C SER A 17 23.12 -15.29 -10.51
N SER A 18 22.92 -15.30 -11.83
CA SER A 18 23.68 -14.52 -12.80
C SER A 18 22.76 -13.50 -13.44
N LYS A 19 22.66 -12.31 -12.81
CA LYS A 19 22.23 -11.02 -13.38
C LYS A 19 21.43 -11.14 -14.68
N VAL A 20 20.12 -11.32 -14.57
CA VAL A 20 19.22 -11.00 -15.68
C VAL A 20 19.29 -9.49 -15.84
N PRO A 21 19.79 -8.94 -16.97
CA PRO A 21 19.80 -7.51 -17.17
C PRO A 21 18.36 -7.08 -17.39
N ILE A 22 17.77 -6.49 -16.35
CA ILE A 22 16.54 -5.72 -16.47
C ILE A 22 16.86 -4.64 -17.53
N SER A 23 16.09 -4.58 -18.63
CA SER A 23 16.28 -3.54 -19.65
C SER A 23 16.37 -2.17 -18.97
N SER A 24 17.33 -1.33 -19.38
CA SER A 24 17.52 0.01 -18.81
C SER A 24 16.23 0.84 -18.84
N GLU A 25 15.32 0.59 -19.79
CA GLU A 25 14.01 1.23 -19.86
C GLU A 25 13.06 0.73 -18.77
N LEU A 26 13.05 -0.58 -18.51
CA LEU A 26 12.25 -1.18 -17.43
C LEU A 26 12.72 -0.68 -16.06
N ASP A 27 14.04 -0.51 -15.88
CA ASP A 27 14.64 0.02 -14.67
C ASP A 27 14.24 1.50 -14.41
N ILE A 28 14.21 2.31 -15.46
CA ILE A 28 13.75 3.71 -15.38
C ILE A 28 12.26 3.79 -15.05
N HIS A 29 11.43 3.00 -15.75
CA HIS A 29 9.98 2.98 -15.50
C HIS A 29 9.64 2.48 -14.10
N PHE A 30 10.34 1.45 -13.62
CA PHE A 30 10.15 0.91 -12.29
C PHE A 30 10.52 1.94 -11.22
N LYS A 31 11.67 2.63 -11.38
CA LYS A 31 12.08 3.73 -10.48
C LYS A 31 11.06 4.88 -10.47
N GLN A 32 10.58 5.31 -11.63
CA GLN A 32 9.56 6.36 -11.73
C GLN A 32 8.25 5.96 -11.03
N MET A 33 7.79 4.73 -11.26
CA MET A 33 6.57 4.22 -10.66
C MET A 33 6.68 4.16 -9.13
N LEU A 34 7.79 3.63 -8.60
CA LEU A 34 8.05 3.59 -7.17
C LEU A 34 8.12 4.99 -6.56
N TYR A 35 8.83 5.92 -7.21
CA TYR A 35 8.94 7.31 -6.76
C TYR A 35 7.57 7.97 -6.59
N HIS A 36 6.69 7.84 -7.58
CA HIS A 36 5.34 8.41 -7.50
C HIS A 36 4.47 7.70 -6.46
N LEU A 37 4.59 6.38 -6.32
CA LEU A 37 3.81 5.61 -5.34
C LEU A 37 4.19 6.02 -3.91
N MET A 38 5.48 6.14 -3.62
CA MET A 38 5.99 6.58 -2.31
C MET A 38 5.53 8.01 -2.02
N THR A 39 5.71 8.94 -2.96
CA THR A 39 5.25 10.34 -2.82
C THR A 39 3.75 10.42 -2.53
N ARG A 40 2.93 9.58 -3.19
CA ARG A 40 1.49 9.54 -2.97
C ARG A 40 1.12 8.97 -1.60
N GLN A 41 1.76 7.88 -1.18
CA GLN A 41 1.49 7.29 0.15
C GLN A 41 1.91 8.22 1.28
N LEU A 42 3.09 8.84 1.17
CA LEU A 42 3.63 9.76 2.17
C LEU A 42 2.82 11.06 2.31
N SER A 43 2.17 11.52 1.23
CA SER A 43 1.30 12.71 1.25
C SER A 43 -0.13 12.39 1.70
N LEU A 44 -0.62 11.19 1.40
CA LEU A 44 -1.99 10.77 1.73
C LEU A 44 -2.17 10.55 3.23
N PHE A 45 -1.18 9.94 3.92
CA PHE A 45 -1.27 9.71 5.36
C PHE A 45 -1.54 11.00 6.18
N PRO A 46 -0.71 12.06 6.08
CA PRO A 46 -0.95 13.31 6.80
C PRO A 46 -2.16 14.09 6.26
N ALA A 47 -2.67 13.78 5.06
CA ALA A 47 -3.92 14.35 4.57
C ALA A 47 -5.13 13.73 5.26
N ILE A 48 -5.17 12.41 5.40
CA ILE A 48 -6.22 11.68 6.12
C ILE A 48 -6.21 12.07 7.59
N GLU A 49 -5.03 12.16 8.21
CA GLU A 49 -4.91 12.60 9.61
C GLU A 49 -5.53 13.99 9.84
N ARG A 50 -5.27 14.94 8.93
CA ARG A 50 -5.90 16.28 8.98
C ARG A 50 -7.40 16.26 8.78
N ILE A 51 -7.91 15.41 7.87
CA ILE A 51 -9.35 15.25 7.66
C ILE A 51 -10.00 14.71 8.93
N LEU A 52 -9.40 13.71 9.59
CA LEU A 52 -9.89 13.15 10.85
C LEU A 52 -9.89 14.20 11.97
N GLN A 53 -8.82 14.98 12.12
CA GLN A 53 -8.75 16.07 13.12
C GLN A 53 -9.81 17.17 12.91
N MET A 54 -10.22 17.37 11.65
CA MET A 54 -11.22 18.36 11.27
C MET A 54 -12.57 17.75 10.90
N PHE A 55 -12.81 16.48 11.24
CA PHE A 55 -13.93 15.73 10.67
C PHE A 55 -15.27 16.40 10.97
N GLU A 56 -15.55 16.70 12.24
CA GLU A 56 -16.79 17.35 12.65
C GLU A 56 -17.00 18.77 12.08
N PRO A 57 -15.97 19.67 12.11
CA PRO A 57 -16.06 20.95 11.41
C PRO A 57 -16.34 20.82 9.91
N LEU A 58 -15.67 19.88 9.22
CA LEU A 58 -15.86 19.65 7.79
C LEU A 58 -17.25 19.09 7.52
N ARG A 59 -17.69 18.10 8.31
CA ARG A 59 -19.03 17.51 8.25
C ARG A 59 -20.11 18.59 8.37
N SER A 60 -20.03 19.41 9.42
CA SER A 60 -20.95 20.52 9.64
C SER A 60 -20.97 21.51 8.47
N TYR A 61 -19.81 21.82 7.90
CA TYR A 61 -19.68 22.73 6.75
C TYR A 61 -20.31 22.15 5.49
N PHE A 62 -20.01 20.90 5.12
CA PHE A 62 -20.49 20.27 3.89
C PHE A 62 -21.97 19.88 3.95
N LEU A 63 -22.53 19.63 5.14
CA LEU A 63 -23.96 19.37 5.30
C LEU A 63 -24.80 20.65 5.26
N LYS A 64 -24.27 21.77 5.76
CA LYS A 64 -25.01 23.04 5.87
C LYS A 64 -24.97 23.87 4.58
N ASN A 65 -23.87 23.82 3.83
CA ASN A 65 -23.66 24.64 2.64
C ASN A 65 -24.03 23.89 1.35
N ASN A 66 -24.32 24.63 0.28
CA ASN A 66 -24.56 24.03 -1.04
C ASN A 66 -23.23 23.61 -1.68
N THR A 67 -22.74 22.43 -1.31
CA THR A 67 -21.46 21.87 -1.79
C THR A 67 -21.67 20.70 -2.75
N SER A 68 -20.58 20.12 -3.26
CA SER A 68 -20.63 18.93 -4.11
C SER A 68 -21.44 17.80 -3.45
N ARG A 69 -22.32 17.16 -4.23
CA ARG A 69 -23.15 16.04 -3.78
C ARG A 69 -22.29 14.91 -3.22
N THR A 70 -21.15 14.60 -3.85
CA THR A 70 -20.24 13.54 -3.39
C THR A 70 -19.71 13.77 -1.99
N LEU A 71 -19.33 15.01 -1.66
CA LEU A 71 -18.83 15.34 -0.32
C LEU A 71 -19.95 15.32 0.70
N ARG A 72 -21.14 15.76 0.30
CA ARG A 72 -22.32 15.70 1.16
C ARG A 72 -22.68 14.26 1.51
N ASP A 73 -22.79 13.39 0.50
CA ASP A 73 -23.08 11.96 0.67
C ASP A 73 -22.01 11.27 1.54
N PHE A 74 -20.75 11.70 1.42
CA PHE A 74 -19.67 11.22 2.28
C PHE A 74 -19.86 11.61 3.75
N PHE A 75 -20.16 12.88 4.05
CA PHE A 75 -20.30 13.36 5.43
C PHE A 75 -21.67 13.06 6.07
N GLU A 76 -22.65 12.60 5.27
CA GLU A 76 -23.97 12.20 5.73
C GLU A 76 -23.97 10.79 6.36
N ASN A 77 -23.06 9.91 5.93
CA ASN A 77 -22.93 8.57 6.48
C ASN A 77 -21.92 8.54 7.66
N ASP A 78 -22.43 8.26 8.86
CA ASP A 78 -21.65 8.14 10.09
C ASP A 78 -20.54 7.07 10.02
N PHE A 79 -20.70 6.04 9.18
CA PHE A 79 -19.70 4.99 9.01
C PHE A 79 -18.42 5.49 8.31
N ASN A 80 -18.51 6.58 7.55
CA ASN A 80 -17.38 7.05 6.75
C ASN A 80 -16.24 7.63 7.61
N GLU A 81 -16.52 8.13 8.80
CA GLU A 81 -15.47 8.49 9.76
C GLU A 81 -14.71 7.25 10.23
N GLY A 82 -15.44 6.19 10.60
CA GLY A 82 -14.86 4.89 10.97
C GLY A 82 -14.04 4.28 9.84
N TYR A 83 -14.51 4.40 8.60
CA TYR A 83 -13.74 4.01 7.41
C TYR A 83 -12.42 4.80 7.29
N LEU A 84 -12.44 6.12 7.48
CA LEU A 84 -11.20 6.92 7.47
C LEU A 84 -10.23 6.50 8.59
N TRP A 85 -10.75 6.21 9.79
CA TRP A 85 -9.94 5.65 10.88
C TRP A 85 -9.32 4.31 10.51
N ALA A 86 -10.08 3.42 9.86
CA ALA A 86 -9.57 2.14 9.38
C ALA A 86 -8.44 2.35 8.35
N VAL A 87 -8.64 3.21 7.35
CA VAL A 87 -7.61 3.56 6.36
C VAL A 87 -6.37 4.16 7.03
N HIS A 88 -6.55 5.11 7.95
CA HIS A 88 -5.45 5.72 8.70
C HIS A 88 -4.66 4.66 9.48
N SER A 89 -5.36 3.74 10.16
CA SER A 89 -4.75 2.66 10.93
C SER A 89 -3.91 1.71 10.07
N LEU A 90 -4.35 1.44 8.83
CA LEU A 90 -3.63 0.59 7.88
C LEU A 90 -2.40 1.33 7.37
N MET A 91 -2.56 2.58 6.96
CA MET A 91 -1.46 3.38 6.45
C MET A 91 -0.37 3.63 7.50
N ALA A 92 -0.73 3.75 8.79
CA ALA A 92 0.22 3.90 9.89
C ALA A 92 1.22 2.72 9.98
N ILE A 93 0.82 1.50 9.60
CA ILE A 93 1.72 0.33 9.60
C ILE A 93 2.90 0.53 8.64
N TYR A 94 2.61 1.08 7.45
CA TYR A 94 3.60 1.20 6.38
C TYR A 94 4.35 2.53 6.44
N GLN A 95 3.70 3.60 6.92
CA GLN A 95 4.24 4.96 6.91
C GLN A 95 5.60 5.08 7.62
N ASN A 96 5.78 4.40 8.75
CA ASN A 96 7.05 4.45 9.50
C ASN A 96 8.14 3.65 8.79
N ARG A 97 7.80 2.49 8.23
CA ARG A 97 8.73 1.60 7.54
C ARG A 97 9.19 2.13 6.19
N ILE A 98 8.29 2.80 5.47
CA ILE A 98 8.63 3.51 4.23
C ILE A 98 9.61 4.64 4.55
N LYS A 99 9.35 5.44 5.60
CA LYS A 99 10.28 6.49 6.05
C LYS A 99 11.65 5.94 6.43
N ASP A 100 11.72 4.76 7.04
CA ASP A 100 12.99 4.13 7.41
C ASP A 100 13.73 3.56 6.19
N THR A 101 12.99 3.01 5.21
CA THR A 101 13.57 2.50 3.96
C THR A 101 14.10 3.61 3.05
N GLU A 102 13.52 4.82 3.12
CA GLU A 102 13.92 5.98 2.31
C GLU A 102 15.16 6.73 2.81
N LYS A 103 15.65 6.46 4.04
CA LYS A 103 16.80 7.18 4.63
C LYS A 103 18.13 6.95 3.90
N GLY A 104 18.20 6.02 2.95
CA GLY A 104 19.42 5.63 2.26
C GLY A 104 20.27 4.71 3.14
N ASP A 105 21.03 3.81 2.51
CA ASP A 105 21.82 2.74 3.16
C ASP A 105 21.00 1.62 3.83
N VAL A 106 19.89 1.21 3.21
CA VAL A 106 19.12 0.04 3.66
C VAL A 106 19.52 -1.20 2.87
N SER A 107 20.00 -2.22 3.59
CA SER A 107 20.38 -3.51 3.03
C SER A 107 19.16 -4.33 2.60
N VAL A 108 19.37 -5.29 1.70
CA VAL A 108 18.31 -6.22 1.26
C VAL A 108 17.71 -7.00 2.43
N ASN A 109 18.53 -7.31 3.45
CA ASN A 109 18.06 -8.01 4.65
C ASN A 109 17.11 -7.13 5.48
N GLU A 110 17.41 -5.85 5.67
CA GLU A 110 16.54 -4.91 6.38
C GLU A 110 15.22 -4.66 5.63
N VAL A 111 15.25 -4.66 4.29
CA VAL A 111 14.01 -4.60 3.48
C VAL A 111 13.17 -5.87 3.67
N LEU A 112 13.80 -7.05 3.68
CA LEU A 112 13.10 -8.32 3.93
C LEU A 112 12.49 -8.38 5.33
N GLU A 113 13.23 -7.91 6.34
CA GLU A 113 12.75 -7.80 7.71
C GLU A 113 11.56 -6.85 7.82
N ASN A 114 11.64 -5.65 7.21
CA ASN A 114 10.51 -4.72 7.12
C ASN A 114 9.27 -5.34 6.47
N CYS A 115 9.44 -6.07 5.37
CA CYS A 115 8.34 -6.79 4.72
C CYS A 115 7.74 -7.88 5.63
N SER A 116 8.59 -8.64 6.33
CA SER A 116 8.13 -9.69 7.25
C SER A 116 7.34 -9.10 8.42
N GLU A 117 7.80 -8.00 8.99
CA GLU A 117 7.13 -7.35 10.12
C GLU A 117 5.80 -6.68 9.71
N ILE A 118 5.73 -6.14 8.49
CA ILE A 118 4.46 -5.70 7.88
C ILE A 118 3.49 -6.86 7.81
N MET A 119 3.92 -8.00 7.25
CA MET A 119 3.09 -9.18 7.09
C MET A 119 2.57 -9.69 8.44
N ASN A 120 3.45 -9.74 9.44
CA ASN A 120 3.09 -10.11 10.81
C ASN A 120 2.06 -9.15 11.42
N SER A 121 2.23 -7.84 11.21
CA SER A 121 1.30 -6.80 11.72
C SER A 121 -0.08 -6.90 11.08
N ILE A 122 -0.15 -7.25 9.79
CA ILE A 122 -1.42 -7.47 9.07
C ILE A 122 -2.09 -8.74 9.57
N ASN A 123 -1.35 -9.85 9.65
CA ASN A 123 -1.88 -11.13 10.10
C ASN A 123 -2.39 -11.05 11.54
N ALA A 124 -1.68 -10.37 12.43
CA ALA A 124 -2.12 -10.15 13.81
C ALA A 124 -3.44 -9.36 13.90
N ARG A 125 -3.74 -8.49 12.93
CA ARG A 125 -5.05 -7.80 12.86
C ARG A 125 -6.15 -8.69 12.32
N ILE A 126 -5.84 -9.58 11.38
CA ILE A 126 -6.79 -10.56 10.84
C ILE A 126 -7.17 -11.59 11.90
N GLU A 127 -6.22 -12.01 12.75
CA GLU A 127 -6.45 -12.99 13.81
C GLU A 127 -7.24 -12.44 15.03
N GLN A 128 -7.44 -11.12 15.10
CA GLN A 128 -8.21 -10.45 16.18
C GLN A 128 -9.69 -10.21 15.83
N GLU A 129 -10.12 -10.52 14.60
CA GLU A 129 -11.53 -10.53 14.16
C GLU A 129 -12.16 -11.93 14.31
#